data_AF-A0A452XLB7-F1
#
_entry.id   AF-A0A452XLB7-F1
#
_cell.length_a   1.000
_cell.length_b   1.000
_cell.length_c   1.000
_cell.angle_alpha   90.00
_cell.angle_beta   90.00
_cell.angle_gamma   90.00
#
_symmetry.space_group_name_H-M   'P 1'
#
loop_
_entity.id
_entity.type
_entity.pdbx_description
1 polymer ?
#
loop_
_entity_poly.entity_id
_entity_poly.type
_entity_poly.pdbx_seq_one_letter_code
_entity_poly.pdbx_strand_id
1 'polypeptide(L)'
;ILTGPGRGLVLLDFIYLEIDLKIKLGEEPLGEQISKGLLMIDGRVLPRDEKVAVGQQTLESWFSIVDVRYATLLHAVEGTFEIKLLEGRFCGKIKAGIEGIQPRIVVYNSKEDGVVPSEGRTDITLRRRVMTLRLDGMLTLGFAVRGLGGAAATRQWKVEFTPRHRGEDKKEISCGIARLQVKVFWSMLDYRP
;
A
#
# COMPACT_ATOMS: atom_id res chain seq x y z
N ILE A 1 7.39 7.17 -6.37
CA ILE A 1 5.93 6.89 -6.47
C ILE A 1 5.30 7.42 -5.20
N LEU A 2 4.40 8.39 -5.31
CA LEU A 2 3.60 8.85 -4.18
C LEU A 2 2.54 7.79 -3.90
N THR A 3 2.46 7.33 -2.66
CA THR A 3 1.34 6.51 -2.22
C THR A 3 0.25 7.46 -1.74
N GLY A 4 -0.99 7.24 -2.18
CA GLY A 4 -2.14 8.03 -1.74
C GLY A 4 -2.37 7.98 -0.22
N PRO A 5 -3.51 8.50 0.28
CA PRO A 5 -3.74 8.67 1.71
C PRO A 5 -3.48 7.37 2.50
N GLY A 6 -3.04 7.57 3.74
CA GLY A 6 -2.69 6.46 4.65
C GLY A 6 -3.86 5.54 4.98
N ARG A 7 -5.11 5.93 4.68
CA ARG A 7 -6.34 5.16 4.92
C ARG A 7 -7.32 5.35 3.77
N GLY A 8 -8.31 4.46 3.66
CA GLY A 8 -9.42 4.62 2.72
C GLY A 8 -10.32 5.80 3.09
N LEU A 9 -11.02 6.35 2.10
CA LEU A 9 -12.00 7.41 2.28
C LEU A 9 -13.41 6.83 2.11
N VAL A 10 -14.32 7.19 3.01
CA VAL A 10 -15.74 6.83 2.88
C VAL A 10 -16.39 7.81 1.91
N LEU A 11 -16.95 7.28 0.84
CA LEU A 11 -17.57 8.06 -0.22
C LEU A 11 -19.08 8.15 0.01
N LEU A 12 -19.55 9.31 0.49
CA LEU A 12 -20.99 9.60 0.66
C LEU A 12 -21.57 10.47 -0.45
N ASP A 13 -20.79 11.46 -0.88
CA ASP A 13 -21.17 12.42 -1.93
C ASP A 13 -19.94 12.71 -2.80
N PHE A 14 -19.50 13.96 -2.88
CA PHE A 14 -18.26 14.33 -3.57
C PHE A 14 -17.05 14.22 -2.66
N ILE A 15 -15.94 13.74 -3.21
CA ILE A 15 -14.61 13.91 -2.61
C ILE A 15 -13.82 14.87 -3.50
N TYR A 16 -13.32 15.94 -2.88
CA TYR A 16 -12.39 16.87 -3.51
C TYR A 16 -10.97 16.53 -3.08
N LEU A 17 -10.08 16.33 -4.05
CA LEU A 17 -8.66 16.06 -3.84
C LEU A 17 -7.86 17.24 -4.38
N GLU A 18 -7.34 18.08 -3.49
CA GLU A 18 -6.33 19.07 -3.86
C GLU A 18 -4.96 18.40 -3.91
N ILE A 19 -4.26 18.58 -5.02
CA ILE A 19 -2.90 18.08 -5.24
C ILE A 19 -2.00 19.29 -5.39
N ASP A 20 -1.01 19.39 -4.50
CA ASP A 20 0.06 20.40 -4.54
C ASP A 20 1.41 19.67 -4.54
N LEU A 21 1.99 19.51 -5.73
CA LEU A 21 3.25 18.80 -5.94
C LEU A 21 4.42 19.78 -5.99
N LYS A 22 5.44 19.54 -5.15
CA LYS A 22 6.67 20.35 -5.05
C LYS A 22 7.89 19.44 -5.01
N ILE A 23 9.01 19.89 -5.57
CA ILE A 23 10.33 19.24 -5.40
C ILE A 23 11.01 19.80 -4.15
N LYS A 24 11.72 18.92 -3.44
CA LYS A 24 12.67 19.25 -2.38
C LYS A 24 14.05 18.71 -2.75
N LEU A 25 15.09 19.41 -2.34
CA LEU A 25 16.48 18.94 -2.42
C LEU A 25 17.03 18.82 -1.01
N GLY A 26 17.18 17.58 -0.54
CA GLY A 26 17.41 17.34 0.89
C GLY A 26 16.20 17.76 1.72
N GLU A 27 16.43 18.47 2.82
CA GLU A 27 15.35 19.01 3.66
C GLU A 27 14.87 20.38 3.17
N GLU A 28 15.63 21.05 2.29
CA GLU A 28 15.27 22.36 1.79
C GLU A 28 14.26 22.24 0.64
N PRO A 29 13.11 22.94 0.73
CA PRO A 29 12.23 23.06 -0.41
C PRO A 29 12.95 23.88 -1.47
N LEU A 30 13.28 23.24 -2.59
CA LEU A 30 13.93 23.94 -3.70
C LEU A 30 13.01 25.01 -4.31
N GLY A 31 11.70 24.89 -4.05
CA GLY A 31 10.72 25.94 -4.27
C GLY A 31 10.43 26.19 -5.73
N GLU A 32 9.49 25.42 -6.28
CA GLU A 32 8.49 25.87 -7.25
C GLU A 32 7.36 24.83 -7.25
N GLN A 33 6.12 25.27 -7.39
CA GLN A 33 4.97 24.38 -7.49
C GLN A 33 4.97 23.75 -8.88
N ILE A 34 5.09 22.42 -8.94
CA ILE A 34 5.21 21.67 -10.20
C ILE A 34 3.83 21.32 -10.72
N SER A 35 2.93 20.98 -9.82
CA SER A 35 1.52 20.73 -10.12
C SER A 35 0.65 21.29 -9.02
N LYS A 36 -0.39 22.02 -9.44
CA LYS A 36 -1.54 22.31 -8.59
C LYS A 36 -2.80 21.91 -9.33
N GLY A 37 -3.68 21.17 -8.66
CA GLY A 37 -4.97 20.87 -9.23
C GLY A 37 -5.97 20.44 -8.17
N LEU A 38 -7.24 20.59 -8.52
CA LEU A 38 -8.36 20.08 -7.75
C LEU A 38 -9.04 18.99 -8.59
N LEU A 39 -9.09 17.78 -8.07
CA LEU A 39 -9.89 16.70 -8.65
C LEU A 39 -11.17 16.52 -7.86
N MET A 40 -12.24 16.16 -8.56
CA MET A 40 -13.52 15.81 -7.96
C MET A 40 -13.81 14.35 -8.28
N ILE A 41 -14.16 13.58 -7.27
CA ILE A 41 -14.73 12.24 -7.41
C ILE A 41 -16.20 12.34 -7.00
N ASP A 42 -17.12 12.26 -7.96
CA ASP A 42 -18.56 12.24 -7.69
C ASP A 42 -19.00 10.82 -7.32
N GLY A 43 -19.20 10.57 -6.03
CA GLY A 43 -19.60 9.26 -5.53
C GLY A 43 -21.02 8.83 -5.86
N ARG A 44 -21.86 9.75 -6.36
CA ARG A 44 -23.26 9.45 -6.69
C ARG A 44 -23.38 8.73 -8.02
N VAL A 45 -22.44 8.99 -8.93
CA VAL A 45 -22.43 8.42 -10.30
C VAL A 45 -21.51 7.21 -10.45
N LEU A 46 -20.74 6.86 -9.41
CA LEU A 46 -19.82 5.73 -9.50
C LEU A 46 -20.59 4.40 -9.51
N PRO A 47 -20.16 3.44 -10.35
CA PRO A 47 -20.76 2.11 -10.39
C PRO A 47 -20.72 1.48 -8.99
N ARG A 48 -21.88 1.00 -8.53
CA ARG A 48 -22.01 0.17 -7.34
C ARG A 48 -21.97 -1.31 -7.72
N ASP A 49 -21.22 -1.64 -8.77
CA ASP A 49 -21.10 -3.02 -9.22
C ASP A 49 -20.21 -3.83 -8.28
N GLU A 50 -20.45 -5.13 -8.25
CA GLU A 50 -19.62 -6.10 -7.53
C GLU A 50 -18.23 -6.27 -8.15
N LYS A 51 -17.88 -5.60 -9.26
CA LYS A 51 -16.53 -5.67 -9.84
C LYS A 51 -15.75 -4.42 -9.50
N VAL A 52 -14.54 -4.58 -8.95
CA VAL A 52 -13.66 -3.44 -8.69
C VAL A 52 -13.24 -2.81 -10.02
N ALA A 53 -13.70 -1.59 -10.27
CA ALA A 53 -13.22 -0.75 -11.35
C ALA A 53 -12.18 0.25 -10.79
N VAL A 54 -11.01 0.32 -11.44
CA VAL A 54 -9.99 1.33 -11.13
C VAL A 54 -10.26 2.54 -12.02
N GLY A 55 -10.74 3.63 -11.43
CA GLY A 55 -10.84 4.92 -12.09
C GLY A 55 -9.48 5.59 -12.22
N GLN A 56 -9.33 6.39 -13.26
CA GLN A 56 -8.16 7.24 -13.48
C GLN A 56 -8.64 8.66 -13.79
N GLN A 57 -8.03 9.64 -13.14
CA GLN A 57 -8.13 11.06 -13.50
C GLN A 57 -6.73 11.60 -13.69
N THR A 58 -6.56 12.48 -14.67
CA THR A 58 -5.26 13.05 -15.02
C THR A 58 -5.31 14.55 -14.77
N LEU A 59 -4.31 15.07 -14.05
CA LEU A 59 -4.05 16.50 -13.90
C LEU A 59 -2.83 16.86 -14.73
N GLU A 60 -3.02 17.71 -15.73
CA GLU A 60 -1.93 18.28 -16.51
C GLU A 60 -1.60 19.67 -15.98
N SER A 61 -0.33 19.89 -15.64
CA SER A 61 0.24 21.19 -15.31
C SER A 61 1.42 21.48 -16.22
N TRP A 62 1.91 22.73 -16.23
CA TRP A 62 3.02 23.14 -17.10
C TRP A 62 4.28 22.28 -16.98
N PHE A 63 4.54 21.73 -15.79
CA PHE A 63 5.78 20.99 -15.51
C PHE A 63 5.55 19.51 -15.16
N SER A 64 4.30 19.02 -15.17
CA SER A 64 4.03 17.61 -14.87
C SER A 64 2.65 17.14 -15.32
N ILE A 65 2.54 15.83 -15.47
CA ILE A 65 1.26 15.13 -15.58
C ILE A 65 1.13 14.22 -14.37
N VAL A 66 0.04 14.37 -13.61
CA VAL A 66 -0.25 13.56 -12.42
C VAL A 66 -1.45 12.67 -12.73
N ASP A 67 -1.18 11.36 -12.81
CA ASP A 67 -2.22 10.34 -12.88
C ASP A 67 -2.67 9.92 -11.48
N VAL A 68 -3.93 10.18 -11.17
CA VAL A 68 -4.58 9.75 -9.94
C VAL A 68 -5.44 8.54 -10.24
N ARG A 69 -5.05 7.40 -9.66
CA ARG A 69 -5.79 6.14 -9.76
C ARG A 69 -6.48 5.85 -8.44
N TYR A 70 -7.76 5.50 -8.50
CA TYR A 70 -8.58 5.17 -7.35
C TYR A 70 -9.52 4.01 -7.66
N ALA A 71 -9.97 3.30 -6.63
CA ALA A 71 -10.94 2.23 -6.77
C ALA A 71 -12.06 2.47 -5.75
N THR A 72 -13.30 2.34 -6.22
CA THR A 72 -14.48 2.40 -5.35
C THR A 72 -14.82 0.97 -4.92
N LEU A 73 -15.02 0.79 -3.61
CA LEU A 73 -15.15 -0.53 -3.01
C LEU A 73 -16.43 -0.58 -2.17
N LEU A 74 -17.34 -1.48 -2.55
CA LEU A 74 -18.49 -1.82 -1.71
C LEU A 74 -18.08 -2.75 -0.57
N HIS A 75 -18.80 -2.63 0.55
CA HIS A 75 -18.55 -3.43 1.77
C HIS A 75 -17.06 -3.44 2.17
N ALA A 76 -16.43 -2.27 2.08
CA ALA A 76 -15.00 -2.14 2.31
C ALA A 76 -14.66 -2.23 3.80
N VAL A 77 -13.55 -2.90 4.08
CA VAL A 77 -12.92 -2.98 5.39
C VAL A 77 -11.48 -2.49 5.31
N GLU A 78 -10.95 -2.07 6.44
CA GLU A 78 -9.57 -1.67 6.61
C GLU A 78 -8.76 -2.80 7.23
N GLY A 79 -7.70 -3.20 6.51
CA GLY A 79 -6.66 -4.10 7.01
C GLY A 79 -5.42 -3.30 7.37
N THR A 80 -5.11 -3.20 8.66
CA THR A 80 -3.84 -2.66 9.15
C THR A 80 -2.88 -3.80 9.44
N PHE A 81 -1.69 -3.82 8.86
CA PHE A 81 -0.76 -4.93 9.00
C PHE A 81 0.60 -4.51 9.53
N GLU A 82 1.19 -5.42 10.30
CA GLU A 82 2.51 -5.30 10.89
C GLU A 82 3.35 -6.51 10.48
N ILE A 83 4.64 -6.30 10.21
CA ILE A 83 5.56 -7.36 9.85
C ILE A 83 6.73 -7.34 10.83
N LYS A 84 6.95 -8.47 11.50
CA LYS A 84 8.05 -8.66 12.45
C LYS A 84 9.05 -9.65 11.90
N LEU A 85 10.34 -9.33 11.97
CA LEU A 85 11.42 -10.27 11.76
C LEU A 85 11.58 -11.12 13.03
N LEU A 86 11.39 -12.43 12.91
CA LEU A 86 11.54 -13.36 14.03
C LEU A 86 12.98 -13.86 14.12
N GLU A 87 13.55 -14.26 12.99
CA GLU A 87 14.88 -14.86 12.89
C GLU A 87 15.54 -14.52 11.54
N GLY A 88 16.88 -14.50 11.53
CA GLY A 88 17.67 -14.30 10.33
C GLY A 88 17.75 -12.84 9.89
N ARG A 89 17.84 -12.62 8.57
CA ARG A 89 17.99 -11.29 7.98
C ARG A 89 17.18 -11.17 6.70
N PHE A 90 16.29 -10.20 6.64
CA PHE A 90 15.51 -9.91 5.44
C PHE A 90 16.18 -8.82 4.59
N CYS A 91 16.52 -9.15 3.34
CA CYS A 91 17.06 -8.19 2.36
C CYS A 91 16.28 -8.34 1.05
N GLY A 92 15.31 -7.46 0.82
CA GLY A 92 14.40 -7.60 -0.30
C GLY A 92 13.33 -6.51 -0.36
N LYS A 93 12.29 -6.79 -1.14
CA LYS A 93 11.11 -5.93 -1.30
C LYS A 93 9.86 -6.64 -0.79
N ILE A 94 9.00 -5.90 -0.12
CA ILE A 94 7.66 -6.35 0.27
C ILE A 94 6.64 -5.52 -0.50
N LYS A 95 5.70 -6.18 -1.15
CA LYS A 95 4.62 -5.55 -1.91
C LYS A 95 3.27 -5.96 -1.34
N ALA A 96 2.43 -4.99 -1.01
CA ALA A 96 1.03 -5.21 -0.67
C ALA A 96 0.15 -5.03 -1.90
N GLY A 97 -0.79 -5.95 -2.11
CA GLY A 97 -1.73 -5.91 -3.23
C GLY A 97 -3.12 -6.34 -2.80
N ILE A 98 -4.12 -5.81 -3.48
CA ILE A 98 -5.51 -6.21 -3.33
C ILE A 98 -5.88 -7.01 -4.57
N GLU A 99 -6.65 -8.07 -4.41
CA GLU A 99 -7.19 -8.82 -5.54
C GLU A 99 -7.98 -7.92 -6.50
N GLY A 100 -7.78 -8.11 -7.80
CA GLY A 100 -8.41 -7.29 -8.84
C GLY A 100 -7.81 -5.89 -9.02
N ILE A 101 -6.91 -5.42 -8.16
CA ILE A 101 -6.33 -4.07 -8.24
C ILE A 101 -4.82 -4.13 -8.55
N GLN A 102 -4.41 -3.46 -9.62
CA GLN A 102 -3.01 -3.26 -9.98
C GLN A 102 -2.68 -1.76 -10.12
N PRO A 103 -1.43 -1.35 -9.89
CA PRO A 103 -0.27 -2.15 -9.46
C PRO A 103 -0.24 -2.39 -7.93
N ARG A 104 0.55 -3.38 -7.50
CA ARG A 104 0.82 -3.61 -6.07
C ARG A 104 1.73 -2.52 -5.49
N ILE A 105 1.45 -2.10 -4.27
CA ILE A 105 2.19 -1.04 -3.55
C ILE A 105 3.44 -1.65 -2.91
N VAL A 106 4.61 -1.07 -3.14
CA VAL A 106 5.84 -1.43 -2.43
C VAL A 106 5.79 -0.81 -1.04
N VAL A 107 5.68 -1.66 -0.01
CA VAL A 107 5.54 -1.22 1.39
C VAL A 107 6.85 -1.26 2.17
N TYR A 108 7.86 -1.95 1.62
CA TYR A 108 9.23 -1.95 2.13
C TYR A 108 10.21 -2.31 0.99
N ASN A 109 11.37 -1.67 0.97
CA ASN A 109 12.48 -1.93 0.08
C ASN A 109 13.82 -1.73 0.80
N SER A 110 14.54 -2.82 1.07
CA SER A 110 15.77 -2.78 1.86
C SER A 110 16.90 -1.92 1.28
N LYS A 111 16.85 -1.59 -0.02
CA LYS A 111 17.81 -0.68 -0.66
C LYS A 111 17.59 0.79 -0.29
N GLU A 112 16.35 1.15 0.00
CA GLU A 112 15.94 2.54 0.25
C GLU A 112 15.62 2.75 1.74
N ASP A 113 15.05 1.73 2.40
CA ASP A 113 14.64 1.78 3.81
C ASP A 113 15.71 1.22 4.77
N GLY A 114 16.86 0.80 4.23
CA GLY A 114 17.90 0.12 4.99
C GLY A 114 17.56 -1.35 5.31
N VAL A 115 18.56 -2.10 5.75
CA VAL A 115 18.40 -3.52 6.10
C VAL A 115 18.02 -3.64 7.56
N VAL A 116 16.97 -4.42 7.85
CA VAL A 116 16.55 -4.71 9.23
C VAL A 116 17.71 -5.42 9.96
N PRO A 117 18.15 -4.91 11.12
CA PRO A 117 19.17 -5.56 11.93
C PRO A 117 18.76 -6.98 12.31
N SER A 118 19.72 -7.90 12.35
CA SER A 118 19.50 -9.30 12.74
C SER A 118 19.45 -9.52 14.26
N GLU A 119 19.57 -8.45 15.06
CA GLU A 119 19.60 -8.54 16.51
C GLU A 119 18.18 -8.52 17.08
N GLY A 120 17.68 -9.71 17.43
CA GLY A 120 16.39 -9.87 18.10
C GLY A 120 15.17 -9.75 17.20
N ARG A 121 13.99 -9.87 17.82
CA ARG A 121 12.71 -9.71 17.13
C ARG A 121 12.48 -8.23 16.83
N THR A 122 12.58 -7.86 15.56
CA THR A 122 12.53 -6.46 15.12
C THR A 122 11.30 -6.20 14.25
N ASP A 123 10.58 -5.13 14.55
CA ASP A 123 9.48 -4.66 13.72
C ASP A 123 10.02 -3.99 12.45
N ILE A 124 9.51 -4.39 11.29
CA ILE A 124 9.90 -3.79 10.01
C ILE A 124 9.09 -2.50 9.83
N THR A 125 9.79 -1.37 9.76
CA THR A 125 9.16 -0.07 9.46
C THR A 125 8.65 -0.05 8.02
N LEU A 126 7.32 -0.02 7.86
CA LEU A 126 6.66 -0.02 6.56
C LEU A 126 6.31 1.40 6.11
N ARG A 127 6.48 1.68 4.82
CA ARG A 127 6.03 2.94 4.19
C ARG A 127 4.51 3.08 4.20
N ARG A 128 3.81 1.94 4.15
CA ARG A 128 2.36 1.85 4.22
C ARG A 128 1.99 0.58 4.94
N ARG A 129 1.15 0.72 5.96
CA ARG A 129 0.67 -0.39 6.80
C ARG A 129 -0.83 -0.62 6.72
N VAL A 130 -1.56 0.19 5.95
CA VAL A 130 -3.02 0.14 5.90
C VAL A 130 -3.47 0.00 4.45
N MET A 131 -4.38 -0.93 4.22
CA MET A 131 -5.04 -1.15 2.93
C MET A 131 -6.55 -1.23 3.15
N THR A 132 -7.29 -0.66 2.22
CA THR A 132 -8.76 -0.76 2.18
C THR A 132 -9.13 -1.69 1.04
N LEU A 133 -9.92 -2.71 1.34
CA LEU A 133 -10.34 -3.74 0.39
C LEU A 133 -11.75 -4.20 0.71
N ARG A 134 -12.42 -4.83 -0.24
CA ARG A 134 -13.76 -5.39 -0.03
C ARG A 134 -13.70 -6.60 0.90
N LEU A 135 -14.80 -6.85 1.61
CA LEU A 135 -14.92 -7.99 2.51
C LEU A 135 -14.77 -9.35 1.79
N ASP A 136 -15.24 -9.45 0.55
CA ASP A 136 -15.17 -10.65 -0.30
C ASP A 136 -13.85 -10.76 -1.10
N GLY A 137 -12.95 -9.79 -0.96
CA GLY A 137 -11.67 -9.77 -1.68
C GLY A 137 -10.55 -10.50 -0.93
N MET A 138 -9.30 -10.21 -1.32
CA MET A 138 -8.12 -10.78 -0.69
C MET A 138 -6.99 -9.75 -0.56
N LEU A 139 -6.38 -9.66 0.63
CA LEU A 139 -5.12 -8.96 0.82
C LEU A 139 -3.96 -9.90 0.53
N THR A 140 -3.02 -9.45 -0.29
CA THR A 140 -1.83 -10.23 -0.66
C THR A 140 -0.58 -9.46 -0.28
N LEU A 141 0.34 -10.12 0.43
CA LEU A 141 1.69 -9.61 0.65
C LEU A 141 2.69 -10.50 -0.09
N GLY A 142 3.41 -9.91 -1.04
CA GLY A 142 4.46 -10.57 -1.79
C GLY A 142 5.84 -10.17 -1.26
N PHE A 143 6.70 -11.15 -1.03
CA PHE A 143 8.07 -10.97 -0.58
C PHE A 143 9.01 -11.36 -1.71
N ALA A 144 9.89 -10.46 -2.12
CA ALA A 144 10.88 -10.72 -3.15
C ALA A 144 12.29 -10.56 -2.56
N VAL A 145 13.05 -11.65 -2.51
CA VAL A 145 14.44 -11.69 -2.03
C VAL A 145 15.35 -12.05 -3.18
N ARG A 146 16.45 -11.29 -3.36
CA ARG A 146 17.46 -11.62 -4.36
C ARG A 146 18.31 -12.77 -3.85
N GLY A 147 18.54 -13.80 -4.68
CA GLY A 147 19.48 -14.86 -4.32
C GLY A 147 20.91 -14.32 -4.16
N LEU A 148 21.73 -15.03 -3.39
CA LEU A 148 23.17 -14.76 -3.29
C LEU A 148 23.86 -15.23 -4.57
N GLY A 149 24.50 -14.31 -5.31
CA GLY A 149 25.23 -14.57 -6.55
C GLY A 149 24.90 -13.60 -7.67
N GLY A 150 25.89 -13.21 -8.49
CA GLY A 150 25.80 -12.14 -9.49
C GLY A 150 24.67 -12.28 -10.53
N ALA A 151 24.20 -13.51 -10.76
CA ALA A 151 23.08 -13.84 -11.67
C ALA A 151 21.92 -14.57 -10.97
N ALA A 152 21.83 -14.55 -9.65
CA ALA A 152 20.83 -15.33 -8.93
C ALA A 152 19.41 -14.79 -9.11
N ALA A 153 18.50 -15.66 -9.53
CA ALA A 153 17.09 -15.37 -9.73
C ALA A 153 16.44 -14.78 -8.46
N THR A 154 15.52 -13.83 -8.64
CA THR A 154 14.71 -13.29 -7.54
C THR A 154 13.72 -14.36 -7.10
N ARG A 155 13.81 -14.79 -5.84
CA ARG A 155 12.82 -15.71 -5.26
C ARG A 155 11.65 -14.90 -4.72
N GLN A 156 10.45 -15.42 -4.94
CA GLN A 156 9.21 -14.77 -4.53
C GLN A 156 8.41 -15.69 -3.62
N TRP A 157 7.85 -15.11 -2.56
CA TRP A 157 6.90 -15.75 -1.67
C TRP A 157 5.66 -14.87 -1.55
N LYS A 158 4.53 -15.47 -1.18
CA LYS A 158 3.27 -14.76 -1.02
C LYS A 158 2.57 -15.28 0.23
N VAL A 159 1.91 -14.38 0.93
CA VAL A 159 0.91 -14.70 1.94
C VAL A 159 -0.38 -13.95 1.60
N GLU A 160 -1.50 -14.57 1.94
CA GLU A 160 -2.83 -14.09 1.62
C GLU A 160 -3.66 -14.01 2.89
N PHE A 161 -4.52 -13.00 2.98
CA PHE A 161 -5.41 -12.79 4.11
C PHE A 161 -6.81 -12.45 3.63
N THR A 162 -7.77 -13.26 4.08
CA THR A 162 -9.19 -13.05 3.84
C THR A 162 -9.70 -11.96 4.78
N PRO A 163 -10.31 -10.89 4.27
CA PRO A 163 -10.82 -9.79 5.08
C PRO A 163 -11.94 -10.23 6.02
N ARG A 164 -12.08 -9.49 7.13
CA ARG A 164 -13.14 -9.68 8.13
C ARG A 164 -13.68 -8.33 8.59
N HIS A 165 -14.86 -8.32 9.19
CA HIS A 165 -15.42 -7.09 9.78
C HIS A 165 -14.58 -6.56 10.94
N ARG A 166 -14.11 -7.46 11.81
CA ARG A 166 -13.28 -7.17 12.98
C ARG A 166 -12.38 -8.36 13.28
N GLY A 167 -11.29 -8.09 14.01
CA GLY A 167 -10.42 -9.13 14.58
C GLY A 167 -9.00 -9.03 14.05
N GLU A 168 -8.24 -10.11 14.25
CA GLU A 168 -6.86 -10.20 13.77
C GLU A 168 -6.61 -11.54 13.07
N ASP A 169 -5.65 -11.51 12.14
CA ASP A 169 -5.06 -12.69 11.53
C ASP A 169 -3.54 -12.64 11.69
N LYS A 170 -2.93 -13.80 11.88
CA LYS A 170 -1.48 -13.94 12.02
C LYS A 170 -0.99 -15.10 11.18
N LYS A 171 0.05 -14.85 10.38
CA LYS A 171 0.74 -15.88 9.59
C LYS A 171 2.24 -15.70 9.68
N GLU A 172 2.97 -16.81 9.71
CA GLU A 172 4.42 -16.82 9.62
C GLU A 172 4.87 -17.30 8.24
N ILE A 173 5.96 -16.74 7.74
CA ILE A 173 6.51 -17.06 6.43
C ILE A 173 8.03 -17.07 6.47
N SER A 174 8.62 -18.07 5.82
CA SER A 174 10.07 -18.21 5.69
C SER A 174 10.53 -17.79 4.30
N CYS A 175 11.22 -16.66 4.22
CA CYS A 175 11.74 -16.06 3.00
C CYS A 175 13.26 -16.25 2.93
N GLY A 176 13.70 -17.42 2.45
CA GLY A 176 15.12 -17.79 2.48
C GLY A 176 15.57 -18.04 3.92
N ILE A 177 16.55 -17.27 4.41
CA ILE A 177 17.05 -17.35 5.79
C ILE A 177 16.23 -16.52 6.78
N ALA A 178 15.30 -15.69 6.31
CA ALA A 178 14.50 -14.82 7.16
C ALA A 178 13.18 -15.50 7.54
N ARG A 179 12.87 -15.57 8.83
CA ARG A 179 11.55 -15.97 9.31
C ARG A 179 10.79 -14.72 9.73
N LEU A 180 9.63 -14.50 9.11
CA LEU A 180 8.81 -13.30 9.29
C LEU A 180 7.45 -13.69 9.88
N GLN A 181 6.89 -12.80 10.69
CA GLN A 181 5.52 -12.86 11.16
C GLN A 181 4.76 -11.67 10.60
N VAL A 182 3.63 -11.94 9.96
CA VAL A 182 2.70 -10.92 9.51
C VAL A 182 1.47 -11.00 10.40
N LYS A 183 1.08 -9.87 10.98
CA LYS A 183 -0.20 -9.67 11.64
C LYS A 183 -1.05 -8.71 10.83
N VAL A 184 -2.34 -8.97 10.73
CA VAL A 184 -3.32 -8.08 10.10
C VAL A 184 -4.46 -7.86 11.08
N PHE A 185 -4.79 -6.62 11.35
CA PHE A 185 -5.91 -6.17 12.16
C PHE A 185 -7.00 -5.65 11.24
N TRP A 186 -8.20 -6.18 11.40
CA TRP A 186 -9.36 -5.84 10.59
C TRP A 186 -10.29 -4.90 11.35
N SER A 187 -10.77 -3.88 10.65
CA SER A 187 -11.79 -2.98 11.18
C SER A 187 -12.70 -2.48 10.06
N MET A 188 -13.92 -2.11 10.44
CA MET A 188 -14.82 -1.39 9.54
C MET A 188 -14.29 0.02 9.31
N LEU A 189 -14.56 0.57 8.13
CA LEU A 189 -14.35 2.00 7.90
C LEU A 189 -15.39 2.77 8.72
N ASP A 190 -14.92 3.58 9.67
CA ASP A 190 -15.79 4.50 10.39
C ASP A 190 -15.99 5.76 9.55
N TYR A 191 -17.25 6.15 9.37
CA TYR A 191 -17.59 7.51 8.99
C TYR A 191 -17.29 8.41 10.20
N ARG A 192 -16.25 9.24 10.09
CA ARG A 192 -16.00 10.31 11.08
C ARG A 192 -16.65 11.58 10.53
N PRO A 193 -17.72 12.10 11.17
CA PRO A 193 -18.31 13.38 10.81
C PRO A 193 -17.35 14.54 11.04
#